data_AF-A0A1F8ARC8-F1
#
_entry.id   AF-A0A1F8ARC8-F1
#
_cell.length_a   1.000
_cell.length_b   1.000
_cell.length_c   1.000
_cell.angle_alpha   90.00
_cell.angle_beta   90.00
_cell.angle_gamma   90.00
#
_symmetry.space_group_name_H-M   'P 1'
#
loop_
_entity.id
_entity.type
_entity.pdbx_description
1 polymer ?
#
loop_
_entity_poly.entity_id
_entity_poly.type
_entity_poly.pdbx_seq_one_letter_code
_entity_poly.pdbx_strand_id
1 'polypeptide(L)'
;MPFFAILSMYSLWKIFKKGKVIWYLILGTSFAFVLQSHYLGLLLLPTILVFLLFVFVKIRILKLFENWKLEFVNFLRNTLLAFIIFVGLMSPLAVFDARHDWQNAAAIKKFFLERQTTVSAKPWANLDKTLPIYDQINSSLVGAGDINATYIVTWGSIWTLAWAIYESIRKRKLVFQTSFLLVLAWLGFGIIGLSLYKQQIYDHYFGFLFPAIFIFLGTLFSFIWKKSNRVGKIILVLTVGYLVLVNLAGNPLRYSLNRQLQRSLEVADKIVEESNFARFNIAVIAERNYEDAYQYILEWRFDPVVDIDPLNYEATSTDQLFVVCELQKEKCDPTHNPKTEVANFGWSKIEGEWDVGGVTLYKLVHSL
;
A
#
# COMPACT_ATOMS: atom_id res chain seq x y z
N MET A 1 1.39 6.72 -1.78
CA MET A 1 2.23 5.76 -2.54
C MET A 1 2.03 5.76 -4.08
N PRO A 2 0.83 5.53 -4.67
CA PRO A 2 0.71 5.24 -6.11
C PRO A 2 1.23 6.35 -7.04
N PHE A 3 0.94 7.61 -6.70
CA PHE A 3 1.44 8.79 -7.41
C PHE A 3 2.97 8.84 -7.47
N PHE A 4 3.65 8.61 -6.33
CA PHE A 4 5.11 8.64 -6.28
C PHE A 4 5.73 7.41 -6.94
N ALA A 5 5.04 6.26 -6.97
CA ALA A 5 5.49 5.08 -7.72
C ALA A 5 5.49 5.35 -9.24
N ILE A 6 4.41 5.88 -9.80
CA ILE A 6 4.38 6.27 -11.23
C ILE A 6 5.37 7.40 -11.52
N LEU A 7 5.52 8.38 -10.63
CA LEU A 7 6.49 9.47 -10.81
C LEU A 7 7.94 8.95 -10.83
N SER A 8 8.25 7.94 -10.02
CA SER A 8 9.55 7.27 -10.02
C SER A 8 9.81 6.58 -11.36
N MET A 9 8.86 5.78 -11.84
CA MET A 9 8.99 5.06 -13.13
C MET A 9 9.01 6.02 -14.32
N TYR A 10 8.21 7.08 -14.29
CA TYR A 10 8.21 8.11 -15.31
C TYR A 10 9.53 8.87 -15.37
N SER A 11 10.10 9.22 -14.21
CA SER A 11 11.41 9.87 -14.10
C SER A 11 12.50 8.96 -14.63
N LEU A 12 12.48 7.68 -14.28
CA LEU A 12 13.40 6.67 -14.81
C LEU A 12 13.31 6.55 -16.34
N TRP A 13 12.10 6.55 -16.91
CA TRP A 13 11.91 6.59 -18.36
C TRP A 13 12.46 7.89 -18.98
N LYS A 14 12.27 9.05 -18.33
CA LYS A 14 12.82 10.33 -18.78
C LYS A 14 14.34 10.38 -18.70
N ILE A 15 14.94 9.80 -17.67
CA ILE A 15 16.39 9.63 -17.57
C ILE A 15 16.88 8.81 -18.75
N PHE A 16 16.25 7.66 -19.01
CA PHE A 16 16.61 6.79 -20.13
C PHE A 16 16.49 7.48 -21.51
N LYS A 17 15.49 8.34 -21.70
CA LYS A 17 15.25 9.03 -22.98
C LYS A 17 15.99 10.36 -23.16
N LYS A 18 16.10 11.17 -22.11
CA LYS A 18 16.54 12.57 -22.18
C LYS A 18 17.76 12.90 -21.32
N GLY A 19 18.10 12.09 -20.31
CA GLY A 19 19.29 12.30 -19.47
C GLY A 19 19.33 13.59 -18.64
N LYS A 20 18.27 14.41 -18.60
CA LYS A 20 18.28 15.71 -17.90
C LYS A 20 18.34 15.53 -16.38
N VAL A 21 19.14 16.37 -15.71
CA VAL A 21 19.39 16.32 -14.26
C VAL A 21 18.10 16.35 -13.42
N ILE A 22 17.11 17.16 -13.81
CA ILE A 22 15.84 17.30 -13.06
C ILE A 22 15.15 15.95 -12.83
N TRP A 23 15.23 15.02 -13.78
CA TRP A 23 14.59 13.71 -13.64
C TRP A 23 15.31 12.78 -12.66
N TYR A 24 16.62 12.96 -12.47
CA TYR A 24 17.36 12.25 -11.42
C TYR A 24 16.92 12.74 -10.04
N LEU A 25 16.79 14.06 -9.87
CA LEU A 25 16.34 14.65 -8.60
C LEU A 25 14.90 14.22 -8.27
N ILE A 26 14.01 14.25 -9.27
CA ILE A 26 12.63 13.78 -9.11
C ILE A 26 12.62 12.29 -8.75
N LEU A 27 13.44 11.44 -9.41
CA LEU A 27 13.54 10.01 -9.11
C LEU A 27 13.96 9.76 -7.65
N GLY A 28 15.00 10.44 -7.17
CA GLY A 28 15.46 10.32 -5.78
C GLY A 28 14.38 10.74 -4.77
N THR A 29 13.71 11.87 -5.04
CA THR A 29 12.63 12.42 -4.22
C THR A 29 11.41 11.50 -4.18
N SER A 30 10.92 11.09 -5.36
CA SER A 30 9.73 10.25 -5.47
C SER A 30 9.96 8.86 -4.87
N PHE A 31 11.15 8.30 -5.03
CA PHE A 31 11.46 6.99 -4.43
C PHE A 31 11.56 7.07 -2.90
N ALA A 32 12.12 8.16 -2.35
CA ALA A 32 12.10 8.40 -0.90
C ALA A 32 10.66 8.45 -0.36
N PHE A 33 9.77 9.20 -1.01
CA PHE A 33 8.36 9.27 -0.60
C PHE A 33 7.60 7.96 -0.78
N VAL A 34 7.97 7.12 -1.75
CA VAL A 34 7.43 5.75 -1.85
C VAL A 34 7.82 4.94 -0.63
N LEU A 35 9.10 4.92 -0.24
CA LEU A 35 9.57 4.14 0.92
C LEU A 35 9.03 4.65 2.25
N GLN A 36 8.91 5.97 2.41
CA GLN A 36 8.28 6.56 3.60
C GLN A 36 6.78 6.26 3.69
N SER A 37 6.11 6.07 2.55
CA SER A 37 4.71 5.65 2.55
C SER A 37 4.54 4.18 2.97
N HIS A 38 5.43 3.30 2.48
CA HIS A 38 5.35 1.86 2.73
C HIS A 38 6.65 1.13 2.35
N TYR A 39 7.14 0.23 3.21
CA TYR A 39 8.40 -0.50 2.97
C TYR A 39 8.37 -1.44 1.74
N LEU A 40 7.20 -1.97 1.36
CA LEU A 40 7.04 -2.73 0.12
C LEU A 40 7.38 -1.92 -1.15
N GLY A 41 7.44 -0.59 -1.04
CA GLY A 41 7.99 0.27 -2.09
C GLY A 41 9.43 -0.09 -2.50
N LEU A 42 10.18 -0.81 -1.65
CA LEU A 42 11.51 -1.32 -1.96
C LEU A 42 11.51 -2.26 -3.18
N LEU A 43 10.38 -2.89 -3.51
CA LEU A 43 10.23 -3.73 -4.69
C LEU A 43 10.33 -2.95 -6.02
N LEU A 44 10.32 -1.61 -5.98
CA LEU A 44 10.67 -0.78 -7.14
C LEU A 44 12.18 -0.74 -7.41
N LEU A 45 13.01 -0.96 -6.39
CA LEU A 45 14.46 -0.81 -6.47
C LEU A 45 15.09 -1.71 -7.54
N PRO A 46 14.76 -3.01 -7.67
CA PRO A 46 15.28 -3.83 -8.77
C PRO A 46 15.00 -3.25 -10.16
N THR A 47 13.80 -2.70 -10.38
CA THR A 47 13.43 -2.04 -11.63
C THR A 47 14.29 -0.80 -11.89
N ILE A 48 14.46 0.03 -10.85
CA ILE A 48 15.30 1.24 -10.91
C ILE A 48 16.74 0.87 -11.26
N LEU A 49 17.33 -0.10 -10.55
CA LEU A 49 18.71 -0.52 -10.75
C LEU A 49 18.95 -1.11 -12.15
N VAL A 50 18.04 -1.96 -12.65
CA VAL A 50 18.16 -2.54 -13.99
C VAL A 50 18.15 -1.47 -15.08
N PHE A 51 17.27 -0.46 -14.96
CA PHE A 51 17.19 0.60 -15.96
C PHE A 51 18.33 1.61 -15.86
N LEU A 52 18.81 1.91 -14.65
CA LEU A 52 20.04 2.70 -14.49
C LEU A 52 21.25 1.94 -15.06
N LEU A 53 21.32 0.62 -14.89
CA LEU A 53 22.33 -0.23 -15.53
C LEU A 53 22.21 -0.18 -17.05
N PHE A 54 21.00 -0.20 -17.62
CA PHE A 54 20.83 -0.02 -19.06
C PHE A 54 21.31 1.34 -19.56
N VAL A 55 21.08 2.42 -18.80
CA VAL A 55 21.66 3.74 -19.13
C VAL A 55 23.18 3.68 -19.07
N PHE A 56 23.75 3.06 -18.05
CA PHE A 56 25.20 2.85 -17.93
C PHE A 56 25.78 2.10 -19.13
N VAL A 57 25.19 0.95 -19.51
CA VAL A 57 25.64 0.14 -20.65
C VAL A 57 25.57 0.95 -21.95
N LYS A 58 24.48 1.69 -22.16
CA LYS A 58 24.28 2.55 -23.34
C LYS A 58 25.37 3.61 -23.49
N ILE A 59 25.75 4.26 -22.39
CA ILE A 59 26.74 5.34 -22.39
C ILE A 59 28.17 4.77 -22.45
N ARG A 60 28.51 3.84 -21.56
CA ARG A 60 29.91 3.44 -21.32
C ARG A 60 30.38 2.31 -22.22
N ILE A 61 29.53 1.31 -22.44
CA ILE A 61 29.88 0.09 -23.17
C ILE A 61 29.60 0.28 -24.65
N LEU A 62 28.36 0.63 -24.99
CA LEU A 62 27.92 0.80 -26.38
C LEU A 62 28.36 2.14 -27.00
N LYS A 63 28.78 3.11 -26.17
CA LYS A 63 29.25 4.44 -26.61
C LYS A 63 28.32 5.10 -27.64
N LEU A 64 27.01 5.00 -27.43
CA LEU A 64 26.02 5.51 -28.38
C LEU A 64 25.93 7.05 -28.45
N PHE A 65 26.78 7.77 -27.72
CA PHE A 65 26.85 9.22 -27.69
C PHE A 65 28.23 9.67 -28.17
N GLU A 66 28.26 10.69 -29.02
CA GLU A 66 29.48 11.27 -29.58
C GLU A 66 30.48 11.67 -28.47
N ASN A 67 29.98 12.33 -27.42
CA ASN A 67 30.73 12.73 -26.24
C ASN A 67 30.51 11.79 -25.04
N TRP A 68 30.63 10.47 -25.24
CA TRP A 68 30.30 9.47 -24.21
C TRP A 68 31.01 9.67 -22.86
N LYS A 69 32.24 10.21 -22.83
CA LYS A 69 32.96 10.50 -21.58
C LYS A 69 32.26 11.56 -20.74
N LEU A 70 31.85 12.66 -21.38
CA LEU A 70 31.14 13.75 -20.71
C LEU A 70 29.76 13.28 -20.23
N GLU A 71 29.04 12.54 -21.07
CA GLU A 71 27.75 11.94 -20.70
C GLU A 71 27.88 10.96 -19.52
N PHE A 72 28.98 10.20 -19.47
CA PHE A 72 29.25 9.28 -18.36
C PHE A 72 29.50 10.03 -17.04
N VAL A 73 30.29 11.10 -17.07
CA VAL A 73 30.52 11.95 -15.89
C VAL A 73 29.20 12.60 -15.45
N ASN A 74 28.40 13.12 -16.39
CA ASN A 74 27.09 13.69 -16.10
C ASN A 74 26.14 12.65 -15.49
N PHE A 75 26.11 11.42 -16.01
CA PHE A 75 25.32 10.32 -15.46
C PHE A 75 25.71 10.01 -14.01
N LEU A 76 27.00 9.86 -13.72
CA LEU A 76 27.50 9.59 -12.36
C LEU A 76 27.18 10.74 -11.41
N ARG A 77 27.47 11.99 -11.82
CA ARG A 77 27.17 13.18 -11.02
C ARG A 77 25.69 13.28 -10.70
N ASN A 78 24.82 13.12 -11.70
CA ASN A 78 23.38 13.26 -11.51
C ASN A 78 22.80 12.10 -10.69
N THR A 79 23.33 10.88 -10.84
CA THR A 79 22.95 9.72 -10.01
C THR A 79 23.37 9.93 -8.56
N LEU A 80 24.58 10.45 -8.33
CA LEU A 80 25.06 10.81 -6.99
C LEU A 80 24.18 11.90 -6.36
N LEU A 81 23.83 12.95 -7.11
CA LEU A 81 22.92 13.99 -6.63
C LEU A 81 21.54 13.43 -6.25
N ALA A 82 20.97 12.53 -7.06
CA ALA A 82 19.72 11.86 -6.72
C ALA A 82 19.84 11.01 -5.45
N PHE A 83 20.95 10.29 -5.28
CA PHE A 83 21.22 9.50 -4.10
C PHE A 83 21.37 10.37 -2.85
N ILE A 84 22.07 11.50 -2.94
CA ILE A 84 22.19 12.47 -1.83
C ILE A 84 20.82 13.00 -1.43
N ILE A 85 19.96 13.38 -2.40
CA ILE A 85 18.59 13.83 -2.10
C ILE A 85 17.78 12.71 -1.45
N PHE A 86 17.85 11.50 -1.98
CA PHE A 86 17.18 10.33 -1.42
C PHE A 86 17.60 10.10 0.04
N VAL A 87 18.91 10.05 0.33
CA VAL A 87 19.44 9.88 1.69
C VAL A 87 19.03 11.05 2.59
N GLY A 88 19.12 12.28 2.10
CA GLY A 88 18.71 13.47 2.83
C GLY A 88 17.23 13.41 3.26
N LEU A 89 16.35 13.01 2.34
CA LEU A 89 14.93 12.85 2.64
C LEU A 89 14.64 11.66 3.54
N MET A 90 15.40 10.57 3.44
CA MET A 90 15.27 9.40 4.33
C MET A 90 15.92 9.62 5.71
N SER A 91 16.72 10.67 5.88
CA SER A 91 17.49 10.90 7.10
C SER A 91 16.66 11.06 8.37
N PRO A 92 15.44 11.66 8.39
CA PRO A 92 14.63 11.73 9.61
C PRO A 92 14.29 10.35 10.16
N LEU A 93 14.01 9.37 9.29
CA LEU A 93 13.75 7.99 9.70
C LEU A 93 15.00 7.34 10.31
N ALA A 94 16.17 7.58 9.72
CA ALA A 94 17.43 7.06 10.24
C ALA A 94 17.79 7.70 11.61
N VAL A 95 17.54 9.00 11.78
CA VAL A 95 17.76 9.70 13.05
C VAL A 95 16.77 9.21 14.11
N PHE A 96 15.50 9.03 13.75
CA PHE A 96 14.51 8.43 14.64
C PHE A 96 14.98 7.05 15.09
N ASP A 97 15.38 6.19 14.15
CA ASP A 97 15.79 4.83 14.48
C ASP A 97 17.05 4.79 15.36
N ALA A 98 18.03 5.66 15.10
CA ALA A 98 19.22 5.79 15.92
C ALA A 98 18.93 6.23 17.37
N ARG A 99 17.84 6.98 17.60
CA ARG A 99 17.38 7.38 18.94
C ARG A 99 16.58 6.30 19.67
N HIS A 100 16.12 5.28 18.95
CA HIS A 100 15.29 4.19 19.48
C HIS A 100 16.00 2.85 19.25
N ASP A 101 17.31 2.80 19.52
CA ASP A 101 18.14 1.58 19.49
C ASP A 101 18.09 0.77 18.19
N TRP A 102 17.89 1.45 17.05
CA TRP A 102 17.83 0.84 15.72
C TRP A 102 16.73 -0.22 15.56
N GLN A 103 15.61 -0.07 16.27
CA GLN A 103 14.51 -1.03 16.26
C GLN A 103 13.94 -1.30 14.86
N ASN A 104 13.78 -0.28 14.01
CA ASN A 104 13.29 -0.44 12.64
C ASN A 104 14.33 -1.15 11.77
N ALA A 105 15.62 -0.79 11.86
CA ALA A 105 16.67 -1.48 11.13
C ALA A 105 16.78 -2.95 11.57
N ALA A 106 16.66 -3.23 12.87
CA ALA A 106 16.60 -4.59 13.40
C ALA A 106 15.37 -5.34 12.87
N ALA A 107 14.20 -4.70 12.81
CA ALA A 107 12.98 -5.27 12.24
C ALA A 107 13.11 -5.55 10.73
N ILE A 108 13.68 -4.63 9.94
CA ILE A 108 13.96 -4.81 8.51
C ILE A 108 14.94 -5.96 8.30
N LYS A 109 16.02 -6.01 9.09
CA LYS A 109 17.00 -7.09 9.07
C LYS A 109 16.31 -8.43 9.35
N LYS A 110 15.49 -8.50 10.38
CA LYS A 110 14.69 -9.68 10.73
C LYS A 110 13.73 -10.06 9.60
N PHE A 111 13.04 -9.09 9.01
CA PHE A 111 12.06 -9.29 7.95
C PHE A 111 12.67 -9.87 6.67
N PHE A 112 13.81 -9.32 6.22
CA PHE A 112 14.44 -9.73 4.97
C PHE A 112 15.47 -10.85 5.09
N LEU A 113 16.12 -11.03 6.25
CA LEU A 113 17.24 -11.97 6.42
C LEU A 113 16.89 -13.20 7.28
N GLU A 114 15.95 -13.11 8.22
CA GLU A 114 15.58 -14.27 9.03
C GLU A 114 14.57 -15.15 8.29
N ARG A 115 15.06 -16.27 7.75
CA ARG A 115 14.31 -17.22 6.88
C ARG A 115 13.00 -17.73 7.47
N GLN A 116 12.82 -17.71 8.79
CA GLN A 116 11.66 -18.31 9.46
C GLN A 116 10.44 -17.38 9.58
N THR A 117 10.57 -16.06 9.42
CA THR A 117 9.52 -15.14 9.90
C THR A 117 8.60 -14.60 8.80
N THR A 118 9.10 -14.10 7.65
CA THR A 118 8.24 -13.30 6.74
C THR A 118 8.57 -13.31 5.25
N VAL A 119 9.84 -13.48 4.82
CA VAL A 119 10.21 -13.49 3.38
C VAL A 119 11.09 -14.69 3.02
N SER A 120 10.89 -15.28 1.84
CA SER A 120 11.78 -16.33 1.31
C SER A 120 13.05 -15.73 0.70
N ALA A 121 14.23 -16.17 1.16
CA ALA A 121 15.52 -15.73 0.62
C ALA A 121 15.84 -16.28 -0.78
N LYS A 122 15.06 -17.24 -1.29
CA LYS A 122 15.23 -17.82 -2.63
C LYS A 122 14.17 -17.21 -3.56
N PRO A 123 14.54 -16.33 -4.52
CA PRO A 123 13.60 -15.67 -5.42
C PRO A 123 12.71 -16.63 -6.23
N TRP A 124 13.18 -17.85 -6.46
CA TRP A 124 12.47 -18.89 -7.21
C TRP A 124 11.60 -19.82 -6.33
N ALA A 125 11.73 -19.77 -5.00
CA ALA A 125 11.09 -20.76 -4.13
C ALA A 125 9.57 -20.64 -4.07
N ASN A 126 9.00 -19.49 -4.48
CA ASN A 126 7.57 -19.20 -4.46
C ASN A 126 7.07 -18.72 -5.83
N LEU A 127 7.61 -19.27 -6.93
CA LEU A 127 7.14 -18.90 -8.27
C LEU A 127 5.73 -19.41 -8.56
N ASP A 128 5.33 -20.50 -7.92
CA ASP A 128 3.95 -21.02 -7.91
C ASP A 128 2.93 -19.97 -7.41
N LYS A 129 3.34 -19.08 -6.50
CA LYS A 129 2.49 -17.98 -5.99
C LYS A 129 2.38 -16.77 -6.92
N THR A 130 3.20 -16.67 -7.97
CA THR A 130 3.19 -15.49 -8.85
C THR A 130 1.88 -15.34 -9.63
N LEU A 131 1.33 -16.43 -10.15
CA LEU A 131 0.05 -16.40 -10.85
C LEU A 131 -1.13 -16.11 -9.90
N PRO A 132 -1.26 -16.75 -8.72
CA PRO A 132 -2.25 -16.35 -7.72
C PRO A 132 -2.18 -14.87 -7.32
N ILE A 133 -0.98 -14.30 -7.15
CA ILE A 133 -0.83 -12.87 -6.84
C ILE A 133 -1.26 -11.99 -8.01
N TYR A 134 -0.91 -12.37 -9.24
CA TYR A 134 -1.37 -11.65 -10.42
C TYR A 134 -2.89 -11.68 -10.54
N ASP A 135 -3.50 -12.83 -10.24
CA ASP A 135 -4.95 -12.99 -10.21
C ASP A 135 -5.59 -12.14 -9.11
N GLN A 136 -5.02 -12.12 -7.90
CA GLN A 136 -5.48 -11.26 -6.81
C GLN A 136 -5.42 -9.77 -7.19
N ILE A 137 -4.32 -9.32 -7.81
CA ILE A 137 -4.17 -7.94 -8.29
C ILE A 137 -5.26 -7.61 -9.31
N ASN A 138 -5.50 -8.50 -10.28
CA ASN A 138 -6.54 -8.28 -11.28
C ASN A 138 -7.94 -8.30 -10.67
N SER A 139 -8.20 -9.21 -9.73
CA SER A 139 -9.49 -9.31 -9.03
C SER A 139 -9.82 -8.03 -8.29
N SER A 140 -8.90 -7.55 -7.45
CA SER A 140 -9.13 -6.35 -6.64
C SER A 140 -9.15 -5.06 -7.48
N LEU A 141 -8.27 -4.93 -8.48
CA LEU A 141 -8.06 -3.64 -9.18
C LEU A 141 -8.83 -3.48 -10.49
N VAL A 142 -9.16 -4.59 -11.16
CA VAL A 142 -9.75 -4.56 -12.52
C VAL A 142 -11.08 -5.31 -12.56
N GLY A 143 -11.19 -6.43 -11.86
CA GLY A 143 -12.38 -7.28 -11.81
C GLY A 143 -13.40 -6.88 -10.75
N ALA A 144 -13.07 -5.95 -9.84
CA ALA A 144 -13.91 -5.57 -8.69
C ALA A 144 -14.45 -6.79 -7.90
N GLY A 145 -13.62 -7.84 -7.76
CA GLY A 145 -13.98 -9.10 -7.09
C GLY A 145 -14.80 -10.08 -7.93
N ASP A 146 -15.24 -9.72 -9.15
CA ASP A 146 -15.94 -10.63 -10.04
C ASP A 146 -14.99 -11.67 -10.64
N ILE A 147 -15.30 -12.95 -10.43
CA ILE A 147 -14.46 -14.08 -10.84
C ILE A 147 -14.31 -14.13 -12.36
N ASN A 148 -15.39 -13.86 -13.11
CA ASN A 148 -15.37 -13.92 -14.57
C ASN A 148 -14.52 -12.78 -15.16
N ALA A 149 -14.71 -11.56 -14.69
CA ALA A 149 -13.91 -10.39 -15.07
C ALA A 149 -12.43 -10.62 -14.77
N THR A 150 -12.13 -11.18 -13.60
CA THR A 150 -10.77 -11.55 -13.19
C THR A 150 -10.14 -12.52 -14.18
N TYR A 151 -10.80 -13.63 -14.49
CA TYR A 151 -10.29 -14.62 -15.43
C TYR A 151 -10.08 -14.05 -16.84
N ILE A 152 -11.03 -13.24 -17.33
CA ILE A 152 -10.92 -12.58 -18.64
C ILE A 152 -9.67 -11.70 -18.68
N VAL A 153 -9.41 -10.90 -17.64
CA VAL A 153 -8.25 -10.00 -17.57
C VAL A 153 -6.96 -10.78 -17.40
N THR A 154 -6.89 -11.71 -16.43
CA THR A 154 -5.70 -12.51 -16.13
C THR A 154 -5.26 -13.31 -17.36
N TRP A 155 -6.14 -14.16 -17.91
CA TRP A 155 -5.77 -15.02 -19.03
C TRP A 155 -5.73 -14.26 -20.36
N GLY A 156 -6.61 -13.28 -20.56
CA GLY A 156 -6.60 -12.43 -21.76
C GLY A 156 -5.31 -11.63 -21.87
N SER A 157 -4.78 -11.12 -20.75
CA SER A 157 -3.50 -10.39 -20.75
C SER A 157 -2.30 -11.30 -20.96
N ILE A 158 -2.25 -12.49 -20.33
CA ILE A 158 -1.20 -13.49 -20.56
C ILE A 158 -1.18 -13.92 -22.03
N TRP A 159 -2.35 -14.26 -22.59
CA TRP A 159 -2.46 -14.69 -23.98
C TRP A 159 -2.06 -13.58 -24.96
N THR A 160 -2.51 -12.34 -24.72
CA THR A 160 -2.15 -11.19 -25.54
C THR A 160 -0.66 -10.88 -25.46
N LEU A 161 -0.05 -11.00 -24.29
CA LEU A 161 1.39 -10.85 -24.11
C LEU A 161 2.15 -11.92 -24.92
N ALA A 162 1.75 -13.18 -24.81
CA ALA A 162 2.35 -14.28 -25.57
C ALA A 162 2.24 -14.06 -27.08
N TRP A 163 1.07 -13.64 -27.58
CA TRP A 163 0.85 -13.29 -28.98
C TRP A 163 1.76 -12.15 -29.44
N ALA A 164 1.90 -11.09 -28.63
CA ALA A 164 2.75 -9.97 -28.96
C ALA A 164 4.26 -10.31 -28.96
N ILE A 165 4.69 -11.20 -28.05
CA ILE A 165 6.05 -11.77 -28.06
C ILE A 165 6.27 -12.60 -29.32
N TYR A 166 5.33 -13.49 -29.67
CA TYR A 166 5.40 -14.31 -30.89
C TYR A 166 5.51 -13.44 -32.15
N GLU A 167 4.70 -12.39 -32.28
CA GLU A 167 4.77 -11.43 -33.39
C GLU A 167 6.12 -10.70 -33.45
N SER A 168 6.72 -10.38 -32.29
CA SER A 168 8.05 -9.76 -32.21
C SER A 168 9.14 -10.68 -32.74
N ILE A 169 9.09 -11.96 -32.35
CA ILE A 169 10.05 -12.99 -32.78
C ILE A 169 9.88 -13.24 -34.28
N ARG A 170 8.66 -13.49 -34.74
CA ARG A 170 8.33 -13.77 -36.14
C ARG A 170 8.80 -12.67 -37.08
N LYS A 171 8.63 -11.40 -36.70
CA LYS A 171 9.00 -10.24 -37.54
C LYS A 171 10.43 -9.76 -37.32
N ARG A 172 11.20 -10.41 -36.43
CA ARG A 172 12.54 -9.97 -35.98
C ARG A 172 12.59 -8.47 -35.63
N LYS A 173 11.47 -7.94 -35.17
CA LYS A 173 11.31 -6.52 -34.82
C LYS A 173 10.64 -6.49 -33.48
N LEU A 174 11.28 -5.86 -32.50
CA LEU A 174 10.67 -5.57 -31.22
C LEU A 174 9.36 -4.81 -31.47
N VAL A 175 8.23 -5.49 -31.26
CA VAL A 175 6.91 -4.87 -31.28
C VAL A 175 6.81 -3.88 -30.12
N PHE A 176 7.55 -4.17 -29.03
CA PHE A 176 7.55 -3.42 -27.80
C PHE A 176 8.68 -2.40 -27.71
N GLN A 177 8.32 -1.17 -27.36
CA GLN A 177 9.28 -0.11 -27.07
C GLN A 177 9.93 -0.34 -25.69
N THR A 178 11.09 0.27 -25.43
CA THR A 178 11.76 0.19 -24.13
C THR A 178 10.86 0.61 -22.95
N SER A 179 9.88 1.49 -23.20
CA SER A 179 8.85 1.86 -22.22
C SER A 179 8.00 0.67 -21.76
N PHE A 180 7.72 -0.28 -22.64
CA PHE A 180 6.97 -1.48 -22.28
C PHE A 180 7.82 -2.44 -21.44
N LEU A 181 9.11 -2.58 -21.77
CA LEU A 181 10.05 -3.36 -20.95
C LEU A 181 10.15 -2.79 -19.53
N LEU A 182 10.05 -1.47 -19.37
CA LEU A 182 10.02 -0.84 -18.04
C LEU A 182 8.79 -1.25 -17.25
N VAL A 183 7.62 -1.22 -17.87
CA VAL A 183 6.36 -1.63 -17.22
C VAL A 183 6.37 -3.12 -16.91
N LEU A 184 6.89 -3.95 -17.81
CA LEU A 184 7.06 -5.39 -17.57
C LEU A 184 8.04 -5.66 -16.42
N ALA A 185 9.16 -4.96 -16.35
CA ALA A 185 10.12 -5.11 -15.25
C ALA A 185 9.49 -4.66 -13.92
N TRP A 186 8.77 -3.54 -13.92
CA TRP A 186 8.05 -3.04 -12.75
C TRP A 186 7.02 -4.06 -12.23
N LEU A 187 6.15 -4.57 -13.10
CA LEU A 187 5.18 -5.60 -12.73
C LEU A 187 5.88 -6.91 -12.31
N GLY A 188 6.86 -7.36 -13.09
CA GLY A 188 7.57 -8.62 -12.84
C GLY A 188 8.28 -8.62 -11.49
N PHE A 189 9.11 -7.62 -11.21
CA PHE A 189 9.80 -7.49 -9.93
C PHE A 189 8.82 -7.26 -8.77
N GLY A 190 7.73 -6.54 -8.98
CA GLY A 190 6.68 -6.37 -7.98
C GLY A 190 5.98 -7.67 -7.62
N ILE A 191 5.51 -8.43 -8.61
CA ILE A 191 4.79 -9.70 -8.41
C ILE A 191 5.72 -10.76 -7.82
N ILE A 192 6.94 -10.89 -8.34
CA ILE A 192 7.94 -11.81 -7.79
C ILE A 192 8.30 -11.40 -6.35
N GLY A 193 8.48 -10.10 -6.09
CA GLY A 193 8.76 -9.60 -4.76
C GLY A 193 7.65 -9.91 -3.76
N LEU A 194 6.40 -9.72 -4.15
CA LEU A 194 5.23 -10.09 -3.35
C LEU A 194 5.10 -11.61 -3.18
N SER A 195 5.51 -12.42 -4.16
CA SER A 195 5.48 -13.89 -4.02
C SER A 195 6.44 -14.41 -2.96
N LEU A 196 7.47 -13.64 -2.61
CA LEU A 196 8.37 -13.96 -1.52
C LEU A 196 7.78 -13.64 -0.14
N TYR A 197 6.72 -12.81 -0.07
CA TYR A 197 6.03 -12.49 1.18
C TYR A 197 5.20 -13.69 1.66
N LYS A 198 5.35 -14.06 2.93
CA LYS A 198 4.72 -15.25 3.51
C LYS A 198 3.36 -14.98 4.15
N GLN A 199 3.10 -13.74 4.55
CA GLN A 199 1.86 -13.37 5.23
C GLN A 199 0.76 -13.04 4.21
N GLN A 200 -0.46 -12.82 4.71
CA GLN A 200 -1.57 -12.40 3.89
C GLN A 200 -1.29 -11.03 3.23
N ILE A 201 -1.53 -10.95 1.93
CA ILE A 201 -1.38 -9.72 1.15
C ILE A 201 -2.72 -9.01 1.10
N TYR A 202 -2.77 -7.78 1.61
CA TYR A 202 -3.93 -6.91 1.54
C TYR A 202 -3.85 -5.97 0.34
N ASP A 203 -5.00 -5.50 -0.16
CA ASP A 203 -5.06 -4.70 -1.38
C ASP A 203 -4.21 -3.42 -1.34
N HIS A 204 -4.08 -2.80 -0.15
CA HIS A 204 -3.26 -1.59 0.02
C HIS A 204 -1.76 -1.86 -0.20
N TYR A 205 -1.30 -3.11 -0.08
CA TYR A 205 0.08 -3.49 -0.39
C TYR A 205 0.40 -3.38 -1.89
N PHE A 206 -0.59 -3.46 -2.78
CA PHE A 206 -0.35 -3.30 -4.22
C PHE A 206 -0.26 -1.83 -4.65
N GLY A 207 -0.33 -0.85 -3.75
CA GLY A 207 -0.38 0.56 -4.14
C GLY A 207 0.82 1.04 -4.99
N PHE A 208 1.97 0.37 -4.93
CA PHE A 208 3.12 0.64 -5.79
C PHE A 208 3.02 -0.01 -7.17
N LEU A 209 2.07 -0.93 -7.40
CA LEU A 209 1.74 -1.60 -8.66
C LEU A 209 0.47 -1.07 -9.31
N PHE A 210 -0.38 -0.35 -8.57
CA PHE A 210 -1.65 0.18 -9.08
C PHE A 210 -1.50 0.83 -10.47
N PRO A 211 -0.56 1.76 -10.72
CA PRO A 211 -0.48 2.38 -12.05
C PRO A 211 0.09 1.42 -13.10
N ALA A 212 0.94 0.48 -12.68
CA ALA A 212 1.62 -0.46 -13.57
C ALA A 212 0.63 -1.38 -14.28
N ILE A 213 -0.37 -1.90 -13.55
CA ILE A 213 -1.35 -2.83 -14.14
C ILE A 213 -2.21 -2.14 -15.22
N PHE A 214 -2.67 -0.91 -14.97
CA PHE A 214 -3.48 -0.18 -15.94
C PHE A 214 -2.66 0.24 -17.18
N ILE A 215 -1.40 0.65 -17.00
CA ILE A 215 -0.52 0.98 -18.13
C ILE A 215 -0.21 -0.28 -18.96
N PHE A 216 0.00 -1.41 -18.30
CA PHE A 216 0.24 -2.70 -18.95
C PHE A 216 -0.97 -3.14 -19.78
N LEU A 217 -2.16 -3.20 -19.17
CA LEU A 217 -3.39 -3.57 -19.84
C LEU A 217 -3.73 -2.61 -20.99
N GLY A 218 -3.59 -1.29 -20.78
CA GLY A 218 -3.78 -0.30 -21.85
C GLY A 218 -2.82 -0.51 -23.03
N THR A 219 -1.59 -0.94 -22.77
CA THR A 219 -0.62 -1.27 -23.84
C THR A 219 -1.04 -2.52 -24.60
N LEU A 220 -1.51 -3.57 -23.90
CA LEU A 220 -2.03 -4.78 -24.53
C LEU A 220 -3.29 -4.51 -25.36
N PHE A 221 -4.22 -3.72 -24.84
CA PHE A 221 -5.44 -3.33 -25.56
C PHE A 221 -5.11 -2.51 -26.81
N SER A 222 -4.14 -1.57 -26.73
CA SER A 222 -3.63 -0.87 -27.91
C SER A 222 -3.00 -1.83 -28.94
N PHE A 223 -2.31 -2.89 -28.48
CA PHE A 223 -1.76 -3.90 -29.38
C PHE A 223 -2.87 -4.67 -30.11
N ILE A 224 -3.88 -5.17 -29.38
CA ILE A 224 -5.07 -5.83 -29.97
C ILE A 224 -5.75 -4.90 -30.97
N TRP A 225 -6.00 -3.65 -30.61
CA TRP A 225 -6.66 -2.67 -31.47
C TRP A 225 -5.94 -2.46 -32.81
N LYS A 226 -4.60 -2.42 -32.79
CA LYS A 226 -3.79 -2.21 -34.00
C LYS A 226 -3.65 -3.47 -34.86
N LYS A 227 -3.79 -4.67 -34.28
CA LYS A 227 -3.52 -5.94 -34.97
C LYS A 227 -4.76 -6.72 -35.37
N SER A 228 -5.86 -6.56 -34.63
CA SER A 228 -7.09 -7.29 -34.88
C SER A 228 -7.93 -6.68 -35.99
N ASN A 229 -8.71 -7.53 -36.64
CA ASN A 229 -9.76 -7.13 -37.58
C ASN A 229 -10.95 -6.47 -36.85
N ARG A 230 -12.01 -6.10 -37.59
CA ARG A 230 -13.22 -5.47 -37.02
C ARG A 230 -13.84 -6.30 -35.89
N VAL A 231 -13.89 -7.62 -36.03
CA VAL A 231 -14.45 -8.52 -35.01
C VAL A 231 -13.66 -8.45 -33.71
N GLY A 232 -12.33 -8.56 -33.77
CA GLY A 232 -11.51 -8.46 -32.56
C GLY A 232 -11.57 -7.10 -31.87
N LYS A 233 -11.79 -6.01 -32.64
CA LYS A 233 -12.04 -4.67 -32.06
C LYS A 233 -13.39 -4.61 -31.34
N ILE A 234 -14.43 -5.20 -31.92
CA ILE A 234 -15.76 -5.29 -31.29
C ILE A 234 -15.65 -6.08 -29.99
N ILE A 235 -14.99 -7.25 -30.01
CA ILE A 235 -14.75 -8.06 -28.81
C ILE A 235 -14.02 -7.23 -27.75
N LEU A 236 -12.95 -6.52 -28.10
CA LEU A 236 -12.23 -5.66 -27.15
C LEU A 236 -13.13 -4.59 -26.52
N VAL A 237 -13.96 -3.92 -27.32
CA VAL A 237 -14.90 -2.90 -26.83
C VAL A 237 -15.93 -3.52 -25.89
N LEU A 238 -16.47 -4.70 -26.24
CA LEU A 238 -17.40 -5.43 -25.37
C LEU A 238 -16.73 -5.87 -24.06
N THR A 239 -15.49 -6.34 -24.11
CA THR A 239 -14.72 -6.69 -22.90
C THR A 239 -14.50 -5.48 -22.02
N VAL A 240 -14.05 -4.35 -22.57
CA VAL A 240 -13.87 -3.11 -21.80
C VAL A 240 -15.21 -2.62 -21.24
N GLY A 241 -16.28 -2.68 -22.02
CA GLY A 241 -17.63 -2.35 -21.57
C GLY A 241 -18.08 -3.23 -20.40
N TYR A 242 -17.87 -4.55 -20.48
CA TYR A 242 -18.15 -5.49 -19.39
C TYR A 242 -17.36 -5.13 -18.12
N LEU A 243 -16.05 -4.87 -18.23
CA LEU A 243 -15.22 -4.47 -17.09
C LEU A 243 -15.72 -3.17 -16.44
N VAL A 244 -16.12 -2.18 -17.24
CA VAL A 244 -16.73 -0.94 -16.72
C VAL A 244 -18.02 -1.24 -15.96
N LEU A 245 -18.90 -2.06 -16.52
CA LEU A 245 -20.17 -2.43 -15.86
C LEU A 245 -19.95 -3.15 -14.54
N VAL A 246 -19.02 -4.10 -14.50
CA VAL A 246 -18.67 -4.83 -13.27
C VAL A 246 -18.11 -3.87 -12.21
N ASN A 247 -17.21 -2.96 -12.58
CA ASN A 247 -16.66 -1.98 -11.64
C ASN A 247 -17.72 -0.98 -11.14
N LEU A 248 -18.64 -0.55 -12.02
CA LEU A 248 -19.78 0.29 -11.60
C LEU A 248 -20.72 -0.47 -10.67
N ALA A 249 -20.95 -1.76 -10.93
CA ALA A 249 -21.79 -2.61 -10.09
C ALA A 249 -21.15 -2.87 -8.72
N GLY A 250 -19.84 -3.08 -8.66
CA GLY A 250 -19.05 -3.26 -7.43
C GLY A 250 -18.65 -1.96 -6.73
N ASN A 251 -19.11 -0.81 -7.21
CA ASN A 251 -18.69 0.48 -6.67
C ASN A 251 -19.25 0.70 -5.24
N PRO A 252 -18.41 1.00 -4.24
CA PRO A 252 -18.86 1.27 -2.87
C PRO A 252 -19.80 2.47 -2.76
N LEU A 253 -19.79 3.40 -3.72
CA LEU A 253 -20.69 4.55 -3.78
C LEU A 253 -22.17 4.17 -3.98
N ARG A 254 -22.48 2.90 -4.25
CA ARG A 254 -23.87 2.40 -4.32
C ARG A 254 -24.51 2.20 -2.95
N TYR A 255 -23.70 2.08 -1.91
CA TYR A 255 -24.18 1.87 -0.54
C TYR A 255 -24.20 3.21 0.20
N SER A 256 -25.11 3.34 1.17
CA SER A 256 -25.12 4.50 2.05
C SER A 256 -23.80 4.59 2.80
N LEU A 257 -23.31 5.82 3.00
CA LEU A 257 -22.14 6.09 3.81
C LEU A 257 -22.31 5.48 5.21
N ASN A 258 -21.25 4.88 5.75
CA ASN A 258 -21.22 4.33 7.11
C ASN A 258 -21.27 5.39 8.21
N ARG A 259 -21.28 6.70 7.85
CA ARG A 259 -21.38 7.87 8.73
C ARG A 259 -20.39 7.84 9.90
N GLN A 260 -19.18 7.30 9.69
CA GLN A 260 -18.15 7.15 10.72
C GLN A 260 -17.89 8.44 11.50
N LEU A 261 -17.72 9.58 10.81
CA LEU A 261 -17.51 10.86 11.49
C LEU A 261 -18.69 11.25 12.39
N GLN A 262 -19.92 11.13 11.88
CA GLN A 262 -21.11 11.47 12.67
C GLN A 262 -21.23 10.56 13.90
N ARG A 263 -20.96 9.25 13.75
CA ARG A 263 -20.90 8.30 14.86
C ARG A 263 -19.86 8.73 15.90
N SER A 264 -18.62 9.01 15.47
CA SER A 264 -17.56 9.43 16.38
C SER A 264 -17.91 10.70 17.14
N LEU A 265 -18.57 11.66 16.48
CA LEU A 265 -19.09 12.88 17.12
C LEU A 265 -20.16 12.56 18.18
N GLU A 266 -21.19 11.79 17.82
CA GLU A 266 -22.30 11.44 18.73
C GLU A 266 -21.83 10.63 19.94
N VAL A 267 -20.93 9.66 19.73
CA VAL A 267 -20.33 8.86 20.81
C VAL A 267 -19.46 9.73 21.71
N ALA A 268 -18.62 10.59 21.13
CA ALA A 268 -17.77 11.49 21.91
C ALA A 268 -18.61 12.46 22.75
N ASP A 269 -19.65 13.06 22.17
CA ASP A 269 -20.56 13.96 22.88
C ASP A 269 -21.25 13.23 24.05
N LYS A 270 -21.63 11.96 23.86
CA LYS A 270 -22.20 11.14 24.93
C LYS A 270 -21.19 10.82 26.04
N ILE A 271 -19.93 10.53 25.70
CA ILE A 271 -18.86 10.31 26.70
C ILE A 271 -18.61 11.58 27.51
N VAL A 272 -18.58 12.76 26.87
CA VAL A 272 -18.40 14.03 27.57
C VAL A 272 -19.52 14.27 28.58
N GLU A 273 -20.77 14.03 28.19
CA GLU A 273 -21.95 14.13 29.06
C GLU A 273 -21.84 13.18 30.28
N GLU A 274 -21.56 11.90 30.04
CA GLU A 274 -21.57 10.86 31.08
C GLU A 274 -20.30 10.84 31.96
N SER A 275 -19.22 11.45 31.48
CA SER A 275 -17.97 11.56 32.24
C SER A 275 -18.03 12.61 33.35
N ASN A 276 -19.07 13.45 33.37
CA ASN A 276 -19.19 14.60 34.27
C ASN A 276 -17.96 15.51 34.25
N PHE A 277 -17.34 15.66 33.08
CA PHE A 277 -16.10 16.42 32.89
C PHE A 277 -14.89 15.93 33.71
N ALA A 278 -14.92 14.69 34.21
CA ALA A 278 -13.78 14.09 34.91
C ALA A 278 -12.86 13.33 33.93
N ARG A 279 -11.63 13.05 34.37
CA ARG A 279 -10.66 12.23 33.61
C ARG A 279 -11.21 10.82 33.41
N PHE A 280 -10.95 10.24 32.23
CA PHE A 280 -11.38 8.89 31.90
C PHE A 280 -10.41 8.21 30.93
N ASN A 281 -10.42 6.88 30.95
CA ASN A 281 -9.80 6.05 29.91
C ASN A 281 -10.85 5.72 28.82
N ILE A 282 -10.40 5.39 27.62
CA ILE A 282 -11.26 4.94 26.52
C ILE A 282 -10.77 3.60 25.95
N ALA A 283 -11.71 2.75 25.55
CA ALA A 283 -11.44 1.55 24.78
C ALA A 283 -12.46 1.40 23.64
N VAL A 284 -12.06 0.78 22.54
CA VAL A 284 -12.91 0.47 21.39
C VAL A 284 -12.84 -1.01 21.07
N ILE A 285 -13.96 -1.73 21.23
CA ILE A 285 -14.08 -3.13 20.85
C ILE A 285 -14.67 -3.19 19.45
N ALA A 286 -13.83 -3.48 18.45
CA ALA A 286 -14.24 -3.52 17.03
C ALA A 286 -13.45 -4.57 16.24
N GLU A 287 -13.93 -4.95 15.05
CA GLU A 287 -13.20 -5.88 14.17
C GLU A 287 -11.96 -5.26 13.53
N ARG A 288 -12.01 -3.96 13.19
CA ARG A 288 -11.00 -3.27 12.37
C ARG A 288 -10.80 -1.79 12.74
N ASN A 289 -11.26 -1.37 13.92
CA ASN A 289 -11.19 0.01 14.37
C ASN A 289 -10.46 0.13 15.72
N TYR A 290 -9.98 1.34 16.02
CA TYR A 290 -9.21 1.67 17.22
C TYR A 290 -9.73 2.98 17.85
N GLU A 291 -9.19 3.30 19.01
CA GLU A 291 -9.49 4.44 19.88
C GLU A 291 -9.40 5.77 19.14
N ASP A 292 -8.36 5.92 18.30
CA ASP A 292 -7.98 7.15 17.62
C ASP A 292 -9.14 7.91 16.97
N ALA A 293 -10.10 7.18 16.39
CA ALA A 293 -11.26 7.80 15.72
C ALA A 293 -12.16 8.58 16.68
N TYR A 294 -12.31 8.10 17.92
CA TYR A 294 -13.10 8.73 18.98
C TYR A 294 -12.22 9.67 19.82
N GLN A 295 -11.02 9.22 20.17
CA GLN A 295 -10.05 9.97 20.96
C GLN A 295 -9.70 11.31 20.31
N TYR A 296 -9.46 11.35 19.00
CA TYR A 296 -9.20 12.61 18.30
C TYR A 296 -10.32 13.66 18.49
N ILE A 297 -11.59 13.22 18.45
CA ILE A 297 -12.74 14.11 18.64
C ILE A 297 -12.84 14.55 20.10
N LEU A 298 -12.59 13.62 21.02
CA LEU A 298 -12.56 13.91 22.45
C LEU A 298 -11.48 14.95 22.73
N GLU A 299 -10.20 14.68 22.45
CA GLU A 299 -9.07 15.61 22.65
C GLU A 299 -9.32 16.99 22.04
N TRP A 300 -9.94 17.06 20.85
CA TRP A 300 -10.27 18.33 20.21
C TRP A 300 -11.33 19.14 20.96
N ARG A 301 -12.35 18.48 21.52
CA ARG A 301 -13.52 19.13 22.16
C ARG A 301 -13.38 19.26 23.67
N PHE A 302 -12.67 18.34 24.29
CA PHE A 302 -12.55 18.16 25.71
C PHE A 302 -11.29 17.33 26.03
N ASP A 303 -10.36 17.85 26.85
CA ASP A 303 -9.07 17.20 27.13
C ASP A 303 -9.00 16.48 28.51
N PRO A 304 -9.88 15.50 28.82
CA PRO A 304 -9.76 14.66 30.01
C PRO A 304 -9.29 13.23 29.67
N VAL A 305 -9.06 12.91 28.39
CA VAL A 305 -8.78 11.56 27.92
C VAL A 305 -7.37 11.20 28.39
N VAL A 306 -7.24 10.01 28.97
CA VAL A 306 -5.97 9.51 29.45
C VAL A 306 -5.72 8.16 28.82
N ASP A 307 -4.64 8.04 28.06
CA ASP A 307 -4.18 6.75 27.56
C ASP A 307 -3.61 5.94 28.72
N ILE A 308 -4.11 4.71 28.88
CA ILE A 308 -3.66 3.85 29.96
C ILE A 308 -2.29 3.24 29.63
N ASP A 309 -1.27 3.64 30.37
CA ASP A 309 0.09 3.12 30.23
C ASP A 309 0.37 2.12 31.36
N PRO A 310 0.54 0.81 31.05
CA PRO A 310 0.85 -0.18 32.08
C PRO A 310 2.20 0.06 32.76
N LEU A 311 3.14 0.79 32.13
CA LEU A 311 4.42 1.17 32.74
C LEU A 311 4.29 2.36 33.69
N ASN A 312 3.20 3.12 33.59
CA ASN A 312 2.92 4.30 34.41
C ASN A 312 1.48 4.29 34.97
N TYR A 313 1.04 3.09 35.38
CA TYR A 313 -0.35 2.81 35.73
C TYR A 313 -0.95 3.79 36.75
N GLU A 314 -0.21 4.13 37.81
CA GLU A 314 -0.70 5.05 38.85
C GLU A 314 -1.04 6.45 38.34
N ALA A 315 -0.35 6.92 37.29
CA ALA A 315 -0.60 8.24 36.71
C ALA A 315 -1.67 8.24 35.60
N THR A 316 -1.84 7.09 34.95
CA THR A 316 -2.69 6.94 33.75
C THR A 316 -3.99 6.19 33.97
N SER A 317 -4.12 5.45 35.08
CA SER A 317 -5.39 4.84 35.48
C SER A 317 -6.35 5.91 35.99
N THR A 318 -7.60 5.81 35.58
CA THR A 318 -8.66 6.73 36.01
C THR A 318 -9.76 5.95 36.74
N ASP A 319 -10.73 6.66 37.30
CA ASP A 319 -11.84 6.02 38.02
C ASP A 319 -12.92 5.45 37.09
N GLN A 320 -12.88 5.80 35.80
CA GLN A 320 -13.90 5.42 34.83
C GLN A 320 -13.28 5.10 33.46
N LEU A 321 -13.80 4.04 32.83
CA LEU A 321 -13.42 3.63 31.48
C LEU A 321 -14.67 3.63 30.60
N PHE A 322 -14.61 4.36 29.49
CA PHE A 322 -15.64 4.29 28.45
C PHE A 322 -15.24 3.26 27.39
N VAL A 323 -16.09 2.25 27.18
CA VAL A 323 -15.87 1.21 26.16
C VAL A 323 -16.89 1.38 25.04
N VAL A 324 -16.41 1.71 23.85
CA VAL A 324 -17.22 1.78 22.63
C VAL A 324 -17.19 0.42 21.95
N CYS A 325 -18.30 -0.31 21.94
CA CYS A 325 -18.40 -1.59 21.24
C CYS A 325 -19.09 -1.44 19.88
N GLU A 326 -18.35 -1.68 18.80
CA GLU A 326 -18.86 -1.68 17.43
C GLU A 326 -19.33 -3.06 16.95
N LEU A 327 -19.15 -4.09 17.77
CA LEU A 327 -19.65 -5.43 17.49
C LEU A 327 -21.15 -5.53 17.78
N GLN A 328 -21.74 -6.65 17.36
CA GLN A 328 -23.05 -7.06 17.88
C GLN A 328 -22.96 -7.20 19.40
N LYS A 329 -23.98 -6.72 20.11
CA LYS A 329 -24.03 -6.64 21.57
C LYS A 329 -23.71 -7.98 22.26
N GLU A 330 -24.13 -9.09 21.68
CA GLU A 330 -23.88 -10.45 22.21
C GLU A 330 -22.40 -10.87 22.14
N LYS A 331 -21.60 -10.16 21.33
CA LYS A 331 -20.15 -10.37 21.17
C LYS A 331 -19.33 -9.31 21.91
N CYS A 332 -19.99 -8.34 22.54
CA CYS A 332 -19.33 -7.34 23.37
C CYS A 332 -19.08 -7.92 24.75
N ASP A 333 -17.81 -7.95 25.15
CA ASP A 333 -17.40 -8.30 26.51
C ASP A 333 -16.59 -7.13 27.09
N PRO A 334 -17.26 -6.05 27.54
CA PRO A 334 -16.57 -4.81 27.89
C PRO A 334 -15.72 -4.95 29.16
N THR A 335 -15.97 -5.94 30.02
CA THR A 335 -15.25 -6.12 31.30
C THR A 335 -14.16 -7.19 31.27
N HIS A 336 -14.17 -8.12 30.30
CA HIS A 336 -13.14 -9.17 30.17
C HIS A 336 -12.47 -9.20 28.80
N ASN A 337 -12.59 -8.14 28.00
CA ASN A 337 -11.93 -8.07 26.71
C ASN A 337 -10.40 -8.14 26.88
N PRO A 338 -9.68 -8.93 26.05
CA PRO A 338 -8.21 -8.95 26.08
C PRO A 338 -7.55 -7.67 25.52
N LYS A 339 -8.35 -6.70 25.06
CA LYS A 339 -7.86 -5.41 24.60
C LYS A 339 -7.14 -4.66 25.73
N THR A 340 -6.00 -4.07 25.39
CA THR A 340 -5.04 -3.48 26.34
C THR A 340 -5.71 -2.49 27.29
N GLU A 341 -6.58 -1.63 26.77
CA GLU A 341 -7.24 -0.58 27.54
C GLU A 341 -8.19 -1.16 28.60
N VAL A 342 -8.95 -2.20 28.23
CA VAL A 342 -9.85 -2.92 29.14
C VAL A 342 -9.05 -3.75 30.15
N ALA A 343 -8.08 -4.53 29.68
CA ALA A 343 -7.27 -5.41 30.53
C ALA A 343 -6.43 -4.64 31.54
N ASN A 344 -5.86 -3.49 31.16
CA ASN A 344 -5.06 -2.66 32.04
C ASN A 344 -5.93 -1.86 33.01
N PHE A 345 -7.16 -1.48 32.63
CA PHE A 345 -8.06 -0.79 33.57
C PHE A 345 -8.34 -1.66 34.80
N GLY A 346 -8.42 -2.98 34.60
CA GLY A 346 -8.48 -3.96 35.67
C GLY A 346 -9.90 -4.40 35.98
N TRP A 347 -10.09 -4.91 37.19
CA TRP A 347 -11.36 -5.49 37.62
C TRP A 347 -12.44 -4.42 37.66
N SER A 348 -13.42 -4.53 36.77
CA SER A 348 -14.42 -3.50 36.56
C SER A 348 -15.84 -4.08 36.50
N LYS A 349 -16.82 -3.20 36.65
CA LYS A 349 -18.24 -3.49 36.47
C LYS A 349 -18.89 -2.42 35.62
N ILE A 350 -19.97 -2.78 34.93
CA ILE A 350 -20.76 -1.85 34.12
C ILE A 350 -21.58 -0.96 35.06
N GLU A 351 -21.33 0.35 35.00
CA GLU A 351 -22.13 1.39 35.66
C GLU A 351 -23.26 1.90 34.75
N GLY A 352 -22.97 2.03 33.45
CA GLY A 352 -23.91 2.55 32.47
C GLY A 352 -23.74 1.93 31.09
N GLU A 353 -24.84 1.91 30.33
CA GLU A 353 -24.90 1.35 28.98
C GLU A 353 -25.88 2.16 28.12
N TRP A 354 -25.45 2.54 26.91
CA TRP A 354 -26.25 3.34 25.98
C TRP A 354 -26.05 2.88 24.54
N ASP A 355 -27.12 2.92 23.74
CA ASP A 355 -27.03 2.80 22.29
C ASP A 355 -26.95 4.20 21.67
N VAL A 356 -25.81 4.53 21.04
CA VAL A 356 -25.52 5.86 20.48
C VAL A 356 -24.72 5.71 19.19
N GLY A 357 -25.03 6.48 18.14
CA GLY A 357 -24.30 6.41 16.87
C GLY A 357 -24.34 5.05 16.16
N GLY A 358 -25.27 4.17 16.53
CA GLY A 358 -25.36 2.79 16.03
C GLY A 358 -24.31 1.84 16.62
N VAL A 359 -23.76 2.17 17.79
CA VAL A 359 -22.85 1.33 18.58
C VAL A 359 -23.31 1.30 20.03
N THR A 360 -22.83 0.34 20.81
CA THR A 360 -23.12 0.26 22.25
C THR A 360 -21.97 0.86 23.04
N LEU A 361 -22.25 1.90 23.83
CA LEU A 361 -21.32 2.56 24.72
C LEU A 361 -21.51 2.02 26.14
N TYR A 362 -20.42 1.60 26.78
CA TYR A 362 -20.41 1.20 28.18
C TYR A 362 -19.58 2.18 29.01
N LYS A 363 -20.03 2.45 30.23
CA LYS A 363 -19.23 3.10 31.26
C LYS A 363 -18.90 2.08 32.33
N LEU A 364 -17.62 1.90 32.57
CA LEU A 364 -17.08 0.96 33.54
C LEU A 364 -16.44 1.72 34.70
N VAL A 365 -16.55 1.15 35.89
CA VAL A 365 -15.89 1.62 37.12
C VAL A 365 -15.21 0.44 37.79
N HIS A 366 -14.22 0.71 38.63
CA HIS A 366 -13.52 -0.34 39.39
C HIS A 366 -14.50 -1.13 40.27
N SER A 367 -14.34 -2.44 40.28
CA SER A 367 -15.02 -3.35 41.21
C SER A 367 -14.23 -3.37 42.52
N LEU A 368 -14.85 -2.91 43.61
CA LEU A 368 -14.29 -2.99 44.97
C LEU A 368 -14.14 -4.43 45.45
#